data_AF-A0A7Z9HYP2-F1
#
_entry.id   AF-A0A7Z9HYP2-F1
#
_cell.length_a   1.000
_cell.length_b   1.000
_cell.length_c   1.000
_cell.angle_alpha   90.00
_cell.angle_beta   90.00
_cell.angle_gamma   90.00
#
_symmetry.space_group_name_H-M   'P 1'
#
loop_
_entity.id
_entity.type
_entity.pdbx_description
1 polymer ?
#
loop_
_entity_poly.entity_id
_entity_poly.type
_entity_poly.pdbx_seq_one_letter_code
_entity_poly.pdbx_strand_id
1 'polypeptide(L)'
;MTVLCMAGCFLEVSFASEVLRREIEPGVMALAKDGRTMGLEVRLPRGNGAKGILSKYLLNAGDWAAYKNRLSCYVPFDRLKPEYQRKVLLTVFYKDTVDASGWTHTAMFEAETLWSLCGWIVGEGSAYKQVLALPENNVVGTLARGQRVRIPLKLLSTVMSRPTPRPIVEPTPELAPLTDRLSYKSDRSGPVAVYRLKKGETIYTSVVMRFTDYADNADVIKASESIARRSGIKDMRDIDAGESILIPVAMLSDRYQPKGT
;
A
#
# COMPACT_ATOMS: atom_id res chain seq x y z
N MET A 1 -62.61 -6.01 5.42
CA MET A 1 -61.58 -5.60 4.44
C MET A 1 -60.28 -5.42 5.20
N THR A 2 -59.51 -6.50 5.34
CA THR A 2 -58.32 -6.54 6.20
C THR A 2 -57.11 -6.18 5.36
N VAL A 3 -56.52 -5.01 5.60
CA VAL A 3 -55.29 -4.57 4.93
C VAL A 3 -54.11 -5.27 5.59
N LEU A 4 -53.53 -6.22 4.87
CA LEU A 4 -52.29 -6.90 5.23
C LEU A 4 -51.12 -5.94 4.95
N CYS A 5 -50.55 -5.37 6.00
CA CYS A 5 -49.37 -4.51 5.90
C CYS A 5 -48.13 -5.39 5.71
N MET A 6 -47.64 -5.54 4.48
CA MET A 6 -46.36 -6.18 4.18
C MET A 6 -45.23 -5.23 4.60
N ALA A 7 -44.62 -5.50 5.75
CA ALA A 7 -43.38 -4.86 6.15
C ALA A 7 -42.25 -5.35 5.24
N GLY A 8 -41.88 -4.52 4.26
CA GLY A 8 -40.68 -4.70 3.47
C GLY A 8 -39.45 -4.60 4.37
N CYS A 9 -38.77 -5.73 4.57
CA CYS A 9 -37.49 -5.78 5.23
C CYS A 9 -36.44 -5.18 4.28
N PHE A 10 -36.22 -3.86 4.36
CA PHE A 10 -35.04 -3.26 3.77
C PHE A 10 -33.85 -3.74 4.58
N LEU A 11 -33.04 -4.63 3.98
CA LEU A 11 -31.69 -4.88 4.44
C LEU A 11 -30.90 -3.57 4.27
N GLU A 12 -30.88 -2.74 5.31
CA GLU A 12 -29.85 -1.71 5.45
C GLU A 12 -28.51 -2.44 5.54
N VAL A 13 -27.82 -2.52 4.41
CA VAL A 13 -26.39 -2.86 4.42
C VAL A 13 -25.68 -1.68 5.07
N SER A 14 -25.53 -1.75 6.40
CA SER A 14 -24.63 -0.89 7.14
C SER A 14 -23.20 -1.25 6.71
N PHE A 15 -22.72 -0.59 5.66
CA PHE A 15 -21.28 -0.55 5.38
C PHE A 15 -20.66 0.25 6.52
N ALA A 16 -20.16 -0.45 7.55
CA ALA A 16 -19.33 0.17 8.55
C ALA A 16 -18.19 0.90 7.82
N SER A 17 -18.11 2.22 8.00
CA SER A 17 -17.13 3.05 7.32
C SER A 17 -15.71 2.53 7.54
N GLU A 18 -14.95 2.31 6.46
CA GLU A 18 -13.56 1.86 6.55
C GLU A 18 -12.70 3.05 6.99
N VAL A 19 -12.02 2.89 8.13
CA VAL A 19 -11.13 3.91 8.70
C VAL A 19 -9.72 3.34 8.76
N LEU A 20 -8.79 3.98 8.04
CA LEU A 20 -7.37 3.77 8.22
C LEU A 20 -6.82 4.80 9.22
N ARG A 21 -6.20 4.28 10.28
CA ARG A 21 -5.57 5.09 11.31
C ARG A 21 -4.16 4.57 11.57
N ARG A 22 -3.17 5.44 11.44
CA ARG A 22 -1.74 5.09 11.57
C ARG A 22 -1.00 6.16 12.35
N GLU A 23 -0.16 5.76 13.29
CA GLU A 23 0.61 6.70 14.08
C GLU A 23 1.74 7.29 13.23
N ILE A 24 1.87 8.63 13.24
CA ILE A 24 2.97 9.34 12.59
C ILE A 24 4.04 9.72 13.62
N GLU A 25 3.60 10.13 14.80
CA GLU A 25 4.40 10.52 15.96
C GLU A 25 3.59 10.19 17.23
N PRO A 26 4.21 10.04 18.41
CA PRO A 26 3.50 9.74 19.65
C PRO A 26 2.28 10.64 19.88
N GLY A 27 1.08 10.05 19.86
CA GLY A 27 -0.17 10.76 20.05
C GLY A 27 -0.70 11.55 18.84
N VAL A 28 -0.12 11.36 17.65
CA VAL A 28 -0.52 11.99 16.40
C VAL A 28 -0.74 10.93 15.32
N MET A 29 -1.97 10.83 14.85
CA MET A 29 -2.39 9.78 13.93
C MET A 29 -2.77 10.37 12.58
N ALA A 30 -2.22 9.84 11.49
CA ALA A 30 -2.80 9.96 10.17
C ALA A 30 -4.15 9.22 10.16
N LEU A 31 -5.17 9.88 9.63
CA LEU A 31 -6.49 9.29 9.46
C LEU A 31 -6.94 9.46 8.02
N ALA A 32 -7.48 8.38 7.46
CA ALA A 32 -8.32 8.42 6.28
C ALA A 32 -9.57 7.59 6.50
N LYS A 33 -10.69 8.08 6.00
CA LYS A 33 -12.00 7.43 6.12
C LYS A 33 -12.70 7.41 4.78
N ASP A 34 -13.12 6.22 4.37
CA ASP A 34 -13.92 5.92 3.16
C ASP A 34 -13.38 6.53 1.86
N GLY A 35 -12.06 6.77 1.75
CA GLY A 35 -11.46 7.43 0.60
C GLY A 35 -11.95 8.87 0.36
N ARG A 36 -12.51 9.54 1.38
CA ARG A 36 -13.10 10.89 1.25
C ARG A 36 -12.70 11.89 2.33
N THR A 37 -12.40 11.41 3.53
CA THR A 37 -11.94 12.27 4.63
C THR A 37 -10.49 11.93 4.94
N MET A 38 -9.63 12.93 5.08
CA MET A 38 -8.22 12.75 5.41
C MET A 38 -7.73 13.83 6.37
N GLY A 39 -6.81 13.52 7.27
CA GLY A 39 -6.20 14.52 8.15
C GLY A 39 -5.40 13.92 9.29
N LEU A 40 -5.21 14.73 10.34
CA LEU A 40 -4.56 14.30 11.57
C LEU A 40 -5.55 14.22 12.73
N GLU A 41 -5.49 13.16 13.50
CA GLU A 41 -6.03 13.14 14.86
C GLU A 41 -4.89 13.35 15.85
N VAL A 42 -4.99 14.41 16.66
CA VAL A 42 -3.93 14.85 17.57
C VAL A 42 -4.43 14.75 19.00
N ARG A 43 -3.71 14.04 19.86
CA ARG A 43 -3.88 14.10 21.31
C ARG A 43 -3.22 15.37 21.84
N LEU A 44 -3.95 16.11 22.65
CA LEU A 44 -3.51 17.39 23.18
C LEU A 44 -3.26 17.25 24.69
N PRO A 45 -2.17 17.83 25.21
CA PRO A 45 -1.94 17.91 26.64
C PRO A 45 -3.02 18.79 27.28
N ARG A 46 -3.29 18.55 28.57
CA ARG A 46 -4.20 19.42 29.34
C ARG A 46 -3.68 20.86 29.37
N GLY A 47 -4.61 21.82 29.36
CA GLY A 47 -4.29 23.26 29.41
C GLY A 47 -3.90 23.86 28.06
N ASN A 48 -3.01 24.84 28.05
CA ASN A 48 -2.67 25.64 26.86
C ASN A 48 -1.58 25.04 25.95
N GLY A 49 -1.21 23.76 26.14
CA GLY A 49 -0.15 23.11 25.35
C GLY A 49 -0.53 22.86 23.87
N ALA A 50 -1.81 23.04 23.51
CA ALA A 50 -2.29 22.87 22.13
C ALA A 50 -1.59 23.79 21.13
N LYS A 51 -1.25 25.03 21.52
CA LYS A 51 -0.55 25.98 20.63
C LYS A 51 0.79 25.42 20.17
N GLY A 52 1.61 24.92 21.10
CA GLY A 52 2.95 24.41 20.78
C GLY A 52 2.90 23.21 19.84
N ILE A 53 1.97 22.29 20.07
CA ILE A 53 1.81 21.09 19.25
C ILE A 53 1.21 21.42 17.87
N LEU A 54 0.08 22.14 17.83
CA LEU A 54 -0.65 22.35 16.59
C LEU A 54 0.03 23.33 15.63
N SER A 55 0.82 24.29 16.13
CA SER A 55 1.61 25.20 15.27
C SER A 55 2.64 24.47 14.42
N LYS A 56 3.02 23.23 14.82
CA LYS A 56 3.87 22.35 14.01
C LYS A 56 3.17 21.95 12.72
N TYR A 57 1.90 21.56 12.81
CA TYR A 57 1.13 20.91 11.74
C TYR A 57 0.31 21.88 10.89
N LEU A 58 -0.28 22.91 11.50
CA LEU A 58 -1.21 23.82 10.86
C LEU A 58 -0.50 24.75 9.87
N LEU A 59 -1.06 24.87 8.66
CA LEU A 59 -0.64 25.83 7.66
C LEU A 59 -0.65 27.25 8.24
N ASN A 60 -1.77 27.63 8.86
CA ASN A 60 -1.91 28.88 9.59
C ASN A 60 -1.78 28.61 11.08
N ALA A 61 -0.63 28.97 11.67
CA ALA A 61 -0.36 28.65 13.07
C ALA A 61 -1.45 29.15 14.02
N GLY A 62 -2.04 30.33 13.75
CA GLY A 62 -3.12 30.94 14.54
C GLY A 62 -4.39 30.11 14.68
N ASP A 63 -4.63 29.18 13.77
CA ASP A 63 -5.81 28.31 13.75
C ASP A 63 -5.88 27.37 14.97
N TRP A 64 -4.77 27.21 15.71
CA TRP A 64 -4.71 26.46 16.96
C TRP A 64 -5.81 26.89 17.96
N ALA A 65 -6.21 28.17 17.92
CA ALA A 65 -7.17 28.74 18.85
C ALA A 65 -8.54 28.04 18.82
N ALA A 66 -8.95 27.50 17.67
CA ALA A 66 -10.19 26.72 17.52
C ALA A 66 -10.19 25.40 18.31
N TYR A 67 -9.02 24.97 18.77
CA TYR A 67 -8.79 23.71 19.47
C TYR A 67 -8.45 23.89 20.96
N LYS A 68 -8.58 25.11 21.48
CA LYS A 68 -8.30 25.42 22.89
C LYS A 68 -9.14 24.53 23.82
N ASN A 69 -8.53 24.09 24.92
CA ASN A 69 -9.15 23.25 25.96
C ASN A 69 -9.66 21.87 25.51
N ARG A 70 -9.33 21.42 24.30
CA ARG A 70 -9.65 20.05 23.85
C ARG A 70 -8.55 19.09 24.32
N LEU A 71 -8.96 17.85 24.63
CA LEU A 71 -8.04 16.74 24.94
C LEU A 71 -7.57 16.02 23.67
N SER A 72 -8.32 16.15 22.58
CA SER A 72 -7.95 15.70 21.25
C SER A 72 -8.63 16.56 20.19
N CYS A 73 -8.08 16.59 18.99
CA CYS A 73 -8.72 17.21 17.85
C CYS A 73 -8.44 16.50 16.54
N TYR A 74 -9.31 16.74 15.57
CA TYR A 74 -9.07 16.43 14.17
C TYR A 74 -8.68 17.71 13.43
N VAL A 75 -7.56 17.65 12.71
CA VAL A 75 -7.07 18.70 11.82
C VAL A 75 -7.30 18.24 10.38
N PRO A 76 -8.21 18.88 9.63
CA PRO A 76 -8.46 18.59 8.23
C PRO A 76 -7.20 18.69 7.37
N PHE A 77 -7.09 17.83 6.35
CA PHE A 77 -5.92 17.73 5.47
C PHE A 77 -5.51 19.06 4.79
N ASP A 78 -6.49 19.82 4.33
CA ASP A 78 -6.32 21.12 3.68
C ASP A 78 -5.78 22.21 4.62
N ARG A 79 -5.91 22.02 5.94
CA ARG A 79 -5.34 22.93 6.96
C ARG A 79 -3.92 22.57 7.37
N LEU A 80 -3.35 21.49 6.86
CA LEU A 80 -2.00 21.05 7.18
C LEU A 80 -0.97 21.76 6.29
N LYS A 81 0.24 21.97 6.83
CA LYS A 81 1.40 22.37 6.00
C LYS A 81 1.67 21.28 4.94
N PRO A 82 2.19 21.65 3.75
CA PRO A 82 2.46 20.69 2.67
C PRO A 82 3.32 19.49 3.09
N GLU A 83 4.29 19.67 3.98
CA GLU A 83 5.14 18.58 4.49
C GLU A 83 4.33 17.55 5.26
N TYR A 84 3.32 17.99 6.02
CA TYR A 84 2.44 17.13 6.78
C TYR A 84 1.32 16.54 5.93
N GLN A 85 0.84 17.25 4.92
CA GLN A 85 -0.03 16.68 3.89
C GLN A 85 0.64 15.47 3.22
N ARG A 86 1.87 15.65 2.74
CA ARG A 86 2.66 14.55 2.17
C ARG A 86 2.86 13.42 3.17
N LYS A 87 3.23 13.74 4.42
CA LYS A 87 3.46 12.73 5.47
C LYS A 87 2.20 11.92 5.75
N VAL A 88 1.03 12.57 5.83
CA VAL A 88 -0.27 11.89 6.01
C VAL A 88 -0.56 10.98 4.83
N LEU A 89 -0.44 11.47 3.60
CA LEU A 89 -0.69 10.67 2.39
C LEU A 89 0.17 9.41 2.38
N LEU A 90 1.49 9.53 2.55
CA LEU A 90 2.40 8.37 2.52
C LEU A 90 2.27 7.46 3.75
N THR A 91 1.67 7.94 4.84
CA THR A 91 1.40 7.09 6.02
C THR A 91 0.11 6.28 5.84
N VAL A 92 -0.93 6.90 5.26
CA VAL A 92 -2.21 6.23 4.97
C VAL A 92 -2.03 5.29 3.78
N PHE A 93 -1.58 5.83 2.65
CA PHE A 93 -1.33 5.12 1.41
C PHE A 93 0.13 4.68 1.37
N TYR A 94 0.50 3.80 2.29
CA TYR A 94 1.89 3.34 2.47
C TYR A 94 2.46 2.58 1.26
N LYS A 95 1.63 2.25 0.27
CA LYS A 95 2.03 1.63 -1.00
C LYS A 95 2.32 2.66 -2.09
N ASP A 96 2.08 3.94 -1.82
CA ASP A 96 2.32 5.00 -2.77
C ASP A 96 3.81 5.27 -2.92
N THR A 97 4.24 5.52 -4.15
CA THR A 97 5.63 5.81 -4.48
C THR A 97 5.72 7.09 -5.30
N VAL A 98 6.82 7.82 -5.13
CA VAL A 98 7.12 8.99 -5.95
C VAL A 98 8.50 8.83 -6.57
N ASP A 99 8.57 8.96 -7.89
CA ASP A 99 9.80 8.90 -8.68
C ASP A 99 9.77 9.92 -9.82
N ALA A 100 10.71 9.82 -10.77
CA ALA A 100 10.81 10.72 -11.91
C ALA A 100 9.59 10.70 -12.85
N SER A 101 8.77 9.63 -12.83
CA SER A 101 7.52 9.54 -13.59
C SER A 101 6.34 10.22 -12.89
N GLY A 102 6.46 10.51 -11.58
CA GLY A 102 5.44 11.17 -10.77
C GLY A 102 5.06 10.35 -9.55
N TRP A 103 3.84 10.59 -9.07
CA TRP A 103 3.27 9.90 -7.91
C TRP A 103 2.45 8.72 -8.40
N THR A 104 2.78 7.52 -7.98
CA THR A 104 1.91 6.37 -8.17
C THR A 104 1.19 5.99 -6.91
N HIS A 105 -0.12 6.10 -7.02
CA HIS A 105 -1.07 5.75 -6.00
C HIS A 105 -1.52 4.30 -6.17
N THR A 106 -1.70 3.59 -5.06
CA THR A 106 -2.35 2.27 -5.01
C THR A 106 -3.59 2.39 -4.14
N ALA A 107 -4.77 2.19 -4.74
CA ALA A 107 -6.04 2.32 -4.04
C ALA A 107 -6.13 1.35 -2.85
N MET A 108 -6.57 1.87 -1.71
CA MET A 108 -6.72 1.16 -0.45
C MET A 108 -8.18 1.01 -0.04
N PHE A 109 -9.06 1.91 -0.48
CA PHE A 109 -10.52 1.86 -0.27
C PHE A 109 -11.25 1.63 -1.60
N GLU A 110 -12.42 0.98 -1.55
CA GLU A 110 -13.25 0.71 -2.74
C GLU A 110 -13.94 1.95 -3.32
N ALA A 111 -14.00 3.04 -2.55
CA ALA A 111 -14.74 4.24 -2.91
C ALA A 111 -13.84 5.45 -3.24
N GLU A 112 -12.55 5.22 -3.48
CA GLU A 112 -11.63 6.28 -3.88
C GLU A 112 -11.98 6.79 -5.28
N THR A 113 -11.83 8.10 -5.48
CA THR A 113 -12.09 8.75 -6.77
C THR A 113 -10.86 9.56 -7.18
N LEU A 114 -10.64 9.68 -8.49
CA LEU A 114 -9.58 10.56 -8.99
C LEU A 114 -9.79 12.01 -8.56
N TRP A 115 -11.04 12.44 -8.35
CA TRP A 115 -11.35 13.77 -7.83
C TRP A 115 -10.77 13.98 -6.43
N SER A 116 -11.08 13.10 -5.47
CA SER A 116 -10.53 13.18 -4.12
C SER A 116 -9.01 13.07 -4.13
N LEU A 117 -8.47 12.11 -4.89
CA LEU A 117 -7.04 11.86 -4.98
C LEU A 117 -6.28 13.08 -5.52
N CYS A 118 -6.78 13.70 -6.61
CA CYS A 118 -6.19 14.92 -7.15
C CYS A 118 -6.36 16.10 -6.18
N GLY A 119 -7.49 16.20 -5.49
CA GLY A 119 -7.70 17.18 -4.44
C GLY A 119 -6.64 17.12 -3.34
N TRP A 120 -6.19 15.92 -2.96
CA TRP A 120 -5.16 15.77 -1.92
C TRP A 120 -3.73 15.87 -2.45
N ILE A 121 -3.42 15.26 -3.60
CA ILE A 121 -2.04 15.16 -4.11
C ILE A 121 -1.66 16.38 -4.96
N VAL A 122 -2.56 16.84 -5.82
CA VAL A 122 -2.34 18.00 -6.69
C VAL A 122 -2.79 19.29 -6.01
N GLY A 123 -3.79 19.21 -5.13
CA GLY A 123 -4.46 20.36 -4.52
C GLY A 123 -5.69 20.82 -5.33
N GLU A 124 -5.96 20.19 -6.47
CA GLU A 124 -7.09 20.52 -7.34
C GLU A 124 -7.77 19.26 -7.84
N GLY A 125 -9.00 19.00 -7.37
CA GLY A 125 -9.76 17.81 -7.78
C GLY A 125 -10.03 17.76 -9.28
N SER A 126 -10.19 18.92 -9.93
CA SER A 126 -10.46 19.05 -11.37
C SER A 126 -9.32 18.52 -12.25
N ALA A 127 -8.10 18.43 -11.71
CA ALA A 127 -6.93 17.88 -12.40
C ALA A 127 -7.09 16.40 -12.79
N TYR A 128 -8.11 15.70 -12.26
CA TYR A 128 -8.42 14.32 -12.62
C TYR A 128 -8.55 14.10 -14.13
N LYS A 129 -8.98 15.10 -14.90
CA LYS A 129 -9.08 15.00 -16.37
C LYS A 129 -7.71 14.81 -17.02
N GLN A 130 -6.68 15.48 -16.50
CA GLN A 130 -5.31 15.36 -16.99
C GLN A 130 -4.69 14.02 -16.57
N VAL A 131 -5.05 13.53 -15.37
CA VAL A 131 -4.64 12.20 -14.89
C VAL A 131 -5.30 11.11 -15.72
N LEU A 132 -6.60 11.21 -16.00
CA LEU A 132 -7.34 10.22 -16.78
C LEU A 132 -6.91 10.16 -18.26
N ALA A 133 -6.37 11.26 -18.80
CA ALA A 133 -5.86 11.31 -20.17
C ALA A 133 -4.56 10.50 -20.38
N LEU A 134 -3.90 10.05 -19.31
CA LEU A 134 -2.73 9.18 -19.41
C LEU A 134 -3.14 7.76 -19.83
N PRO A 135 -2.57 7.19 -20.91
CA PRO A 135 -2.94 5.85 -21.39
C PRO A 135 -2.79 4.74 -20.35
N GLU A 136 -1.84 4.87 -19.43
CA GLU A 136 -1.62 3.91 -18.34
C GLU A 136 -2.69 3.93 -17.24
N ASN A 137 -3.48 5.00 -17.15
CA ASN A 137 -4.53 5.17 -16.16
C ASN A 137 -5.86 4.64 -16.70
N ASN A 138 -6.08 3.33 -16.59
CA ASN A 138 -7.35 2.71 -16.97
C ASN A 138 -8.38 2.80 -15.82
N VAL A 139 -8.92 3.99 -15.56
CA VAL A 139 -9.89 4.22 -14.47
C VAL A 139 -11.29 4.46 -15.03
N VAL A 140 -12.27 3.68 -14.54
CA VAL A 140 -13.69 3.85 -14.86
C VAL A 140 -14.46 4.00 -13.55
N GLY A 141 -15.00 5.19 -13.28
CA GLY A 141 -15.71 5.49 -12.03
C GLY A 141 -14.77 5.56 -10.81
N THR A 142 -15.07 4.79 -9.76
CA THR A 142 -14.23 4.69 -8.56
C THR A 142 -13.05 3.73 -8.79
N LEU A 143 -11.98 3.91 -8.02
CA LEU A 143 -10.84 3.00 -8.04
C LEU A 143 -11.19 1.70 -7.33
N ALA A 144 -10.89 0.57 -7.97
CA ALA A 144 -10.94 -0.73 -7.30
C ALA A 144 -9.75 -0.85 -6.34
N ARG A 145 -9.93 -1.53 -5.20
CA ARG A 145 -8.82 -1.76 -4.26
C ARG A 145 -7.63 -2.43 -4.95
N GLY A 146 -6.43 -1.91 -4.70
CA GLY A 146 -5.18 -2.34 -5.34
C GLY A 146 -4.92 -1.74 -6.72
N GLN A 147 -5.90 -1.09 -7.36
CA GLN A 147 -5.72 -0.43 -8.63
C GLN A 147 -4.68 0.68 -8.51
N ARG A 148 -3.78 0.76 -9.49
CA ARG A 148 -2.72 1.75 -9.54
C ARG A 148 -3.08 2.89 -10.47
N VAL A 149 -2.78 4.11 -10.03
CA VAL A 149 -2.96 5.34 -10.80
C VAL A 149 -1.67 6.14 -10.76
N ARG A 150 -1.24 6.66 -11.91
CA ARG A 150 -0.11 7.58 -12.02
C ARG A 150 -0.61 9.02 -12.08
N ILE A 151 -0.16 9.86 -11.16
CA ILE A 151 -0.28 11.31 -11.25
C ILE A 151 1.05 11.84 -11.76
N PRO A 152 1.08 12.44 -12.96
CA PRO A 152 2.33 12.82 -13.60
C PRO A 152 3.06 13.93 -12.84
N LEU A 153 4.39 13.85 -12.82
CA LEU A 153 5.28 14.73 -12.06
C LEU A 153 4.98 16.23 -12.25
N LYS A 154 4.61 16.63 -13.48
CA LYS A 154 4.28 18.02 -13.85
C LYS A 154 3.09 18.63 -13.09
N LEU A 155 2.22 17.79 -12.51
CA LEU A 155 1.09 18.24 -11.70
C LEU A 155 1.41 18.36 -10.21
N LEU A 156 2.58 17.88 -9.79
CA LEU A 156 2.93 17.80 -8.38
C LEU A 156 3.65 19.08 -7.94
N SER A 157 3.31 19.56 -6.74
CA SER A 157 4.10 20.60 -6.07
C SER A 157 5.49 20.11 -5.70
N THR A 158 6.42 21.02 -5.41
CA THR A 158 7.79 20.69 -4.98
C THR A 158 7.85 19.74 -3.79
N VAL A 159 6.87 19.79 -2.89
CA VAL A 159 6.80 18.87 -1.74
C VAL A 159 6.27 17.51 -2.18
N MET A 160 5.24 17.47 -3.03
CA MET A 160 4.64 16.21 -3.51
C MET A 160 5.50 15.48 -4.54
N SER A 161 6.40 16.17 -5.25
CA SER A 161 7.32 15.58 -6.22
C SER A 161 8.60 15.00 -5.62
N ARG A 162 8.87 15.22 -4.33
CA ARG A 162 10.06 14.63 -3.68
C ARG A 162 10.04 13.12 -3.85
N PRO A 163 11.13 12.48 -4.30
CA PRO A 163 11.15 11.03 -4.40
C PRO A 163 10.87 10.40 -3.04
N THR A 164 10.00 9.39 -3.00
CA THR A 164 9.97 8.52 -1.82
C THR A 164 11.30 7.79 -1.77
N PRO A 165 11.86 7.51 -0.57
CA PRO A 165 12.88 6.48 -0.47
C PRO A 165 12.34 5.29 -1.24
N ARG A 166 13.09 4.78 -2.23
CA ARG A 166 12.75 3.47 -2.78
C ARG A 166 12.57 2.57 -1.56
N PRO A 167 11.50 1.75 -1.48
CA PRO A 167 11.45 0.71 -0.48
C PRO A 167 12.85 0.12 -0.48
N ILE A 168 13.53 0.23 0.66
CA ILE A 168 14.68 -0.60 0.88
C ILE A 168 14.01 -1.97 0.95
N VAL A 169 13.80 -2.59 -0.22
CA VAL A 169 14.14 -3.99 -0.34
C VAL A 169 15.54 -3.95 0.20
N GLU A 170 15.73 -4.32 1.49
CA GLU A 170 17.06 -4.48 2.05
C GLU A 170 17.87 -5.09 0.92
N PRO A 171 18.93 -4.41 0.42
CA PRO A 171 19.69 -4.95 -0.68
C PRO A 171 20.02 -6.35 -0.23
N THR A 172 19.36 -7.33 -0.87
CA THR A 172 19.63 -8.73 -0.56
C THR A 172 21.13 -8.82 -0.79
N PRO A 173 21.92 -9.19 0.23
CA PRO A 173 23.36 -9.16 0.09
C PRO A 173 23.73 -9.91 -1.17
N GLU A 174 24.47 -9.19 -1.99
CA GLU A 174 25.22 -9.62 -3.16
C GLU A 174 24.46 -9.94 -4.46
N LEU A 175 24.77 -9.10 -5.45
CA LEU A 175 25.06 -9.44 -6.85
C LEU A 175 26.16 -10.53 -6.97
N ALA A 176 25.98 -11.68 -6.33
CA ALA A 176 26.46 -12.92 -6.93
C ALA A 176 25.42 -13.31 -8.00
N PRO A 177 25.78 -13.98 -9.11
CA PRO A 177 24.79 -14.45 -10.07
C PRO A 177 23.77 -15.30 -9.31
N LEU A 178 22.54 -14.80 -9.16
CA LEU A 178 21.50 -15.51 -8.40
C LEU A 178 21.11 -16.84 -9.04
N THR A 179 21.46 -17.03 -10.32
CA THR A 179 21.46 -18.32 -11.01
C THR A 179 22.32 -19.37 -10.30
N ASP A 180 23.42 -18.99 -9.66
CA ASP A 180 24.31 -19.92 -8.94
C ASP A 180 23.67 -20.44 -7.63
N ARG A 181 22.55 -19.85 -7.20
CA ARG A 181 21.80 -20.24 -5.99
C ARG A 181 20.60 -21.14 -6.30
N LEU A 182 20.28 -21.35 -7.58
CA LEU A 182 19.28 -22.30 -8.03
C LEU A 182 19.98 -23.49 -8.68
N SER A 183 19.73 -24.69 -8.19
CA SER A 183 20.06 -25.90 -8.94
C SER A 183 18.81 -26.43 -9.64
N TYR A 184 18.96 -26.98 -10.84
CA TYR A 184 17.82 -27.47 -11.62
C TYR A 184 17.84 -28.99 -11.62
N LYS A 185 16.66 -29.59 -11.42
CA LYS A 185 16.46 -31.03 -11.53
C LYS A 185 15.06 -31.32 -12.08
N SER A 186 14.83 -32.55 -12.47
CA SER A 186 13.50 -33.04 -12.83
C SER A 186 13.13 -34.20 -11.93
N ASP A 187 11.87 -34.24 -11.51
CA ASP A 187 11.28 -35.37 -10.82
C ASP A 187 10.03 -35.87 -11.57
N ARG A 188 9.30 -36.84 -11.01
CA ARG A 188 8.08 -37.41 -11.65
C ARG A 188 6.97 -36.39 -11.88
N SER A 189 7.00 -35.26 -11.20
CA SER A 189 6.03 -34.18 -11.29
C SER A 189 6.57 -32.98 -12.09
N GLY A 190 7.68 -33.15 -12.83
CA GLY A 190 8.21 -32.19 -13.79
C GLY A 190 9.50 -31.48 -13.35
N PRO A 191 10.00 -30.55 -14.19
CA PRO A 191 11.22 -29.79 -13.92
C PRO A 191 11.02 -28.76 -12.80
N VAL A 192 12.00 -28.67 -11.91
CA VAL A 192 12.04 -27.76 -10.77
C VAL A 192 13.39 -27.08 -10.64
N ALA A 193 13.37 -25.81 -10.23
CA ALA A 193 14.52 -25.18 -9.60
C ALA A 193 14.48 -25.45 -8.08
N VAL A 194 15.63 -25.71 -7.50
CA VAL A 194 15.82 -26.00 -6.09
C VAL A 194 16.55 -24.84 -5.46
N TYR A 195 15.92 -24.23 -4.46
CA TYR A 195 16.49 -23.17 -3.65
C TYR A 195 16.64 -23.64 -2.20
N ARG A 196 17.77 -23.33 -1.56
CA ARG A 196 17.99 -23.68 -0.15
C ARG A 196 17.78 -22.45 0.73
N LEU A 197 16.79 -22.49 1.62
CA LEU A 197 16.48 -21.35 2.49
C LEU A 197 17.62 -21.06 3.46
N LYS A 198 17.92 -19.78 3.65
CA LYS A 198 18.78 -19.31 4.75
C LYS A 198 17.94 -19.00 5.99
N LYS A 199 18.60 -18.90 7.14
CA LYS A 199 17.96 -18.51 8.41
C LYS A 199 17.24 -17.17 8.24
N GLY A 200 15.93 -17.14 8.54
CA GLY A 200 15.09 -15.95 8.45
C GLY A 200 14.48 -15.69 7.06
N GLU A 201 14.78 -16.51 6.05
CA GLU A 201 14.12 -16.42 4.74
C GLU A 201 12.74 -17.09 4.76
N THR A 202 11.84 -16.66 3.87
CA THR A 202 10.48 -17.23 3.74
C THR A 202 10.17 -17.59 2.29
N ILE A 203 9.24 -18.52 2.07
CA ILE A 203 8.76 -18.84 0.71
C ILE A 203 8.15 -17.59 0.05
N TYR A 204 7.39 -16.79 0.80
CA TYR A 204 6.74 -15.58 0.28
C TYR A 204 7.77 -14.57 -0.26
N THR A 205 8.65 -14.07 0.60
CA THR A 205 9.54 -12.94 0.24
C THR A 205 10.82 -13.40 -0.46
N SER A 206 11.37 -14.56 -0.09
CA SER A 206 12.69 -15.00 -0.53
C SER A 206 12.66 -15.96 -1.71
N VAL A 207 11.48 -16.50 -2.03
CA VAL A 207 11.28 -17.44 -3.14
C VAL A 207 10.32 -16.86 -4.18
N VAL A 208 9.04 -16.66 -3.85
CA VAL A 208 8.02 -16.25 -4.83
C VAL A 208 8.32 -14.87 -5.37
N MET A 209 8.39 -13.85 -4.51
CA MET A 209 8.67 -12.48 -4.93
C MET A 209 10.07 -12.31 -5.58
N ARG A 210 10.98 -13.26 -5.35
CA ARG A 210 12.37 -13.18 -5.82
C ARG A 210 12.56 -13.84 -7.19
N PHE A 211 11.99 -15.02 -7.39
CA PHE A 211 12.28 -15.88 -8.55
C PHE A 211 11.14 -15.98 -9.58
N THR A 212 9.96 -15.44 -9.28
CA THR A 212 8.78 -15.48 -10.14
C THR A 212 8.34 -14.07 -10.54
N ASP A 213 7.41 -13.97 -11.50
CA ASP A 213 6.80 -12.70 -11.90
C ASP A 213 5.48 -12.39 -11.14
N TYR A 214 5.13 -13.20 -10.13
CA TYR A 214 3.95 -12.94 -9.30
C TYR A 214 4.16 -11.67 -8.45
N ALA A 215 3.28 -10.69 -8.62
CA ALA A 215 3.34 -9.41 -7.92
C ALA A 215 2.07 -9.10 -7.12
N ASP A 216 0.92 -9.66 -7.48
CA ASP A 216 -0.32 -9.51 -6.72
C ASP A 216 -0.31 -10.37 -5.45
N ASN A 217 -0.79 -9.83 -4.33
CA ASN A 217 -0.70 -10.53 -3.04
C ASN A 217 -1.47 -11.86 -3.04
N ALA A 218 -2.65 -11.92 -3.67
CA ALA A 218 -3.42 -13.17 -3.73
C ALA A 218 -2.69 -14.23 -4.55
N ASP A 219 -2.05 -13.83 -5.65
CA ASP A 219 -1.28 -14.74 -6.49
C ASP A 219 0.03 -15.17 -5.82
N VAL A 220 0.70 -14.28 -5.09
CA VAL A 220 1.89 -14.61 -4.29
C VAL A 220 1.55 -15.59 -3.17
N ILE A 221 0.39 -15.44 -2.51
CA ILE A 221 -0.07 -16.40 -1.49
C ILE A 221 -0.33 -17.77 -2.13
N LYS A 222 -1.11 -17.83 -3.22
CA LYS A 222 -1.39 -19.09 -3.93
C LYS A 222 -0.11 -19.77 -4.44
N ALA A 223 0.81 -18.99 -5.00
CA ALA A 223 2.11 -19.47 -5.46
C ALA A 223 2.95 -20.02 -4.28
N SER A 224 2.96 -19.32 -3.14
CA SER A 224 3.66 -19.75 -1.94
C SER A 224 3.12 -21.09 -1.43
N GLU A 225 1.79 -21.23 -1.36
CA GLU A 225 1.15 -22.49 -0.97
C GLU A 225 1.44 -23.62 -1.94
N SER A 226 1.41 -23.34 -3.26
CA SER A 226 1.72 -24.32 -4.30
C SER A 226 3.16 -24.83 -4.17
N ILE A 227 4.11 -23.93 -3.98
CA ILE A 227 5.53 -24.24 -3.78
C ILE A 227 5.75 -24.99 -2.46
N ALA A 228 5.10 -24.58 -1.37
CA ALA A 228 5.19 -25.27 -0.09
C ALA A 228 4.71 -26.72 -0.20
N ARG A 229 3.53 -26.93 -0.81
CA ARG A 229 3.02 -28.28 -1.10
C ARG A 229 3.98 -29.09 -1.97
N ARG A 230 4.51 -28.49 -3.04
CA ARG A 230 5.49 -29.14 -3.92
C ARG A 230 6.77 -29.52 -3.18
N SER A 231 7.16 -28.74 -2.17
CA SER A 231 8.34 -28.96 -1.34
C SER A 231 8.09 -29.90 -0.16
N GLY A 232 6.86 -30.38 0.04
CA GLY A 232 6.49 -31.24 1.17
C GLY A 232 6.31 -30.51 2.51
N ILE A 233 6.24 -29.18 2.49
CA ILE A 233 6.16 -28.33 3.68
C ILE A 233 4.68 -28.21 4.10
N LYS A 234 4.38 -28.64 5.34
CA LYS A 234 3.02 -28.63 5.89
C LYS A 234 2.62 -27.29 6.49
N ASP A 235 3.53 -26.62 7.19
CA ASP A 235 3.33 -25.27 7.74
C ASP A 235 4.45 -24.35 7.29
N MET A 236 4.10 -23.29 6.56
CA MET A 236 5.06 -22.31 6.07
C MET A 236 5.64 -21.41 7.16
N ARG A 237 5.04 -21.41 8.36
CA ARG A 237 5.53 -20.67 9.53
C ARG A 237 6.61 -21.43 10.29
N ASP A 238 6.75 -22.72 10.02
CA ASP A 238 7.66 -23.63 10.71
C ASP A 238 8.60 -24.30 9.69
N ILE A 239 9.43 -23.47 9.04
CA ILE A 239 10.43 -23.92 8.07
C ILE A 239 11.82 -23.68 8.65
N ASP A 240 12.63 -24.73 8.68
CA ASP A 240 14.01 -24.65 9.15
C ASP A 240 14.95 -24.02 8.13
N ALA A 241 16.01 -23.40 8.65
CA ALA A 241 17.11 -22.97 7.81
C ALA A 241 17.76 -24.19 7.13
N GLY A 242 17.98 -24.11 5.83
CA GLY A 242 18.58 -25.18 5.04
C GLY A 242 17.56 -26.10 4.35
N GLU A 243 16.25 -25.91 4.56
CA GLU A 243 15.19 -26.63 3.86
C GLU A 243 15.29 -26.38 2.34
N SER A 244 15.03 -27.43 1.54
CA SER A 244 15.04 -27.33 0.07
C SER A 244 13.66 -27.00 -0.45
N ILE A 245 13.55 -25.87 -1.14
CA ILE A 245 12.32 -25.38 -1.76
C ILE A 245 12.33 -25.72 -3.23
N LEU A 246 11.29 -26.43 -3.67
CA LEU A 246 11.10 -26.89 -5.04
C LEU A 246 10.16 -25.93 -5.78
N ILE A 247 10.72 -25.12 -6.67
CA ILE A 247 10.01 -24.14 -7.48
C ILE A 247 9.75 -24.76 -8.86
N PRO A 248 8.50 -24.99 -9.28
CA PRO A 248 8.22 -25.42 -10.65
C PRO A 248 8.84 -24.47 -11.66
N VAL A 249 9.57 -24.98 -12.66
CA VAL A 249 10.26 -24.14 -13.65
C VAL A 249 9.26 -23.25 -14.42
N ALA A 250 8.03 -23.71 -14.62
CA ALA A 250 6.95 -22.92 -15.23
C ALA A 250 6.52 -21.68 -14.42
N MET A 251 6.90 -21.58 -13.14
CA MET A 251 6.64 -20.40 -12.30
C MET A 251 7.80 -19.41 -12.30
N LEU A 252 8.98 -19.78 -12.80
CA LEU A 252 10.16 -18.91 -12.79
C LEU A 252 10.02 -17.80 -13.83
N SER A 253 10.40 -16.59 -13.45
CA SER A 253 10.58 -15.49 -14.41
C SER A 253 11.70 -15.83 -15.41
N ASP A 254 11.64 -15.28 -16.62
CA ASP A 254 12.57 -15.58 -17.73
C ASP A 254 14.05 -15.56 -17.33
N ARG A 255 14.48 -14.60 -16.51
CA ARG A 255 15.88 -14.46 -16.05
C ARG A 255 16.40 -15.63 -15.20
N TYR A 256 15.51 -16.46 -14.63
CA TYR A 256 15.85 -17.64 -13.84
C TYR A 256 15.46 -18.94 -14.53
N GLN A 257 15.01 -18.88 -15.78
CA GLN A 257 14.89 -20.08 -16.59
C GLN A 257 16.29 -20.70 -16.79
N PRO A 258 16.40 -22.03 -16.84
CA PRO A 258 17.68 -22.69 -17.15
C PRO A 258 18.16 -22.23 -18.54
N LYS A 259 19.43 -21.83 -18.64
CA LYS A 259 20.03 -21.42 -19.92
C LYS A 259 20.22 -22.65 -20.81
N GLY A 260 19.42 -22.75 -21.88
CA GLY A 260 19.57 -23.75 -22.93
C GLY A 260 19.12 -25.16 -22.54
N THR A 261 18.00 -25.59 -23.12
CA THR A 261 17.96 -26.93 -23.74
C THR A 261 18.57 -26.82 -25.13
#